data_AF-A0A4Z0BGC6-F1
#
_entry.id   AF-A0A4Z0BGC6-F1
#
_cell.length_a   1.000
_cell.length_b   1.000
_cell.length_c   1.000
_cell.angle_alpha   90.00
_cell.angle_beta   90.00
_cell.angle_gamma   90.00
#
_symmetry.space_group_name_H-M   'P 1'
#
loop_
_entity.id
_entity.type
_entity.pdbx_description
1 polymer ?
#
loop_
_entity_poly.entity_id
_entity_poly.type
_entity_poly.pdbx_seq_one_letter_code
_entity_poly.pdbx_strand_id
1 'polypeptide(L)'
;MALTHRRVLPALIAFGVCLSLATPALAESRASEAAASREADAQPTPKSGTDHTGKPRVGKASFYHDRFVGRKMANGKPMRAEDDNAASLTLPLGTTARVTNLETGQSTVVTIEDRGPYVDGRIVDLSPSSAEAIGLTREQGLAPVEVAPIEVPLPDGTVKMGAGAAN
;
A
#
# COMPACT_ATOMS: atom_id res chain seq x y z
N MET A 1 11.75 32.24 -52.70
CA MET A 1 12.74 33.18 -53.27
C MET A 1 12.29 34.61 -52.98
N ALA A 2 13.23 35.47 -52.55
CA ALA A 2 13.17 36.95 -52.44
C ALA A 2 12.09 37.55 -51.50
N LEU A 3 12.34 38.07 -50.30
CA LEU A 3 13.24 39.14 -49.80
C LEU A 3 12.69 40.58 -50.00
N THR A 4 12.63 41.31 -48.88
CA THR A 4 12.59 42.79 -48.68
C THR A 4 11.28 43.53 -49.01
N HIS A 5 10.81 44.53 -48.25
CA HIS A 5 11.52 45.73 -47.78
C HIS A 5 10.77 46.51 -46.64
N ARG A 6 11.58 47.10 -45.74
CA ARG A 6 11.54 48.48 -45.17
C ARG A 6 10.27 48.97 -44.45
N ARG A 7 10.28 49.27 -43.15
CA ARG A 7 10.97 50.34 -42.36
C ARG A 7 10.06 51.58 -42.10
N VAL A 8 10.21 52.08 -40.87
CA VAL A 8 10.04 53.47 -40.33
C VAL A 8 8.70 53.87 -39.67
N LEU A 9 8.86 54.22 -38.39
CA LEU A 9 8.02 54.95 -37.40
C LEU A 9 7.55 56.34 -37.90
N PRO A 10 6.57 57.01 -37.26
CA PRO A 10 6.93 57.88 -36.11
C PRO A 10 5.83 58.18 -35.05
N ALA A 11 6.30 58.71 -33.90
CA ALA A 11 5.73 59.81 -33.10
C ALA A 11 4.39 59.60 -32.35
N LEU A 12 4.05 60.18 -31.20
CA LEU A 12 4.67 60.99 -30.12
C LEU A 12 3.50 61.35 -29.16
N ILE A 13 3.74 61.41 -27.84
CA ILE A 13 3.06 62.30 -26.83
C ILE A 13 1.59 61.91 -26.47
N ALA A 14 1.10 61.84 -25.23
CA ALA A 14 1.27 62.63 -23.99
C ALA A 14 1.19 61.71 -22.74
N PHE A 15 1.94 61.86 -21.65
CA PHE A 15 1.94 62.92 -20.61
C PHE A 15 0.58 63.21 -19.95
N GLY A 16 0.45 62.81 -18.68
CA GLY A 16 -0.72 63.04 -17.81
C GLY A 16 -0.76 62.04 -16.66
N VAL A 17 0.17 62.11 -15.68
CA VAL A 17 -0.02 62.75 -14.36
C VAL A 17 -0.95 61.90 -13.46
N CYS A 18 -0.37 61.14 -12.51
CA CYS A 18 -0.20 61.49 -11.08
C CYS A 18 -1.55 61.55 -10.33
N LEU A 19 -1.77 61.03 -9.14
CA LEU A 19 -0.91 60.47 -8.10
C LEU A 19 -1.91 59.99 -7.02
N SER A 20 -2.19 58.68 -6.90
CA SER A 20 -2.79 58.17 -5.67
C SER A 20 -1.66 57.86 -4.71
N LEU A 21 -1.64 58.63 -3.62
CA LEU A 21 -0.63 58.61 -2.58
C LEU A 21 -0.66 57.27 -1.83
N ALA A 22 0.50 56.62 -1.86
CA ALA A 22 1.20 56.02 -0.72
C ALA A 22 0.36 55.38 0.40
N THR A 23 0.43 54.05 0.46
CA THR A 23 0.56 53.31 1.73
C THR A 23 1.85 52.51 1.69
N PRO A 24 2.71 52.59 2.73
CA PRO A 24 4.01 51.95 2.71
C PRO A 24 3.95 50.48 3.14
N ALA A 25 4.71 49.69 2.39
CA ALA A 25 5.65 48.67 2.86
C ALA A 25 5.47 48.14 4.30
N LEU A 26 5.01 46.89 4.39
CA LEU A 26 5.64 45.90 5.25
C LEU A 26 5.99 44.70 4.37
N ALA A 27 7.21 44.74 3.85
CA ALA A 27 7.89 43.57 3.34
C ALA A 27 8.42 42.78 4.56
N GLU A 28 8.15 41.48 4.62
CA GLU A 28 9.16 40.43 4.46
C GLU A 28 8.58 39.06 4.91
N SER A 29 9.09 37.99 4.29
CA SER A 29 9.18 36.64 4.86
C SER A 29 7.92 35.75 4.84
N ARG A 30 7.67 35.10 3.70
CA ARG A 30 8.19 33.74 3.39
C ARG A 30 7.38 33.11 2.25
N ALA A 31 8.08 32.91 1.15
CA ALA A 31 7.73 31.88 0.18
C ALA A 31 7.69 30.51 0.86
N SER A 32 6.89 29.59 0.28
CA SER A 32 6.83 28.15 0.57
C SER A 32 6.05 27.73 1.82
N GLU A 33 4.76 27.41 1.62
CA GLU A 33 4.03 26.42 2.44
C GLU A 33 2.78 25.86 1.73
N ALA A 34 2.80 25.88 0.39
CA ALA A 34 2.02 24.94 -0.40
C ALA A 34 2.99 23.82 -0.78
N ALA A 35 2.67 22.59 -0.37
CA ALA A 35 3.48 21.37 -0.50
C ALA A 35 4.57 21.17 0.57
N ALA A 36 4.15 20.85 1.80
CA ALA A 36 4.97 20.09 2.73
C ALA A 36 4.10 19.11 3.53
N SER A 37 4.45 17.83 3.40
CA SER A 37 4.25 16.76 4.39
C SER A 37 2.81 16.52 4.89
N ARG A 38 1.94 15.97 4.05
CA ARG A 38 1.56 14.55 4.21
C ARG A 38 2.78 13.64 4.37
N GLU A 39 3.47 13.75 5.52
CA GLU A 39 4.24 12.65 6.07
C GLU A 39 3.15 11.67 6.54
N ALA A 40 2.72 10.74 5.69
CA ALA A 40 3.36 9.45 5.66
C ALA A 40 3.57 8.97 7.10
N ASP A 41 2.50 8.41 7.67
CA ASP A 41 2.59 7.31 8.63
C ASP A 41 3.25 6.10 7.94
N ALA A 42 4.43 6.32 7.37
CA ALA A 42 5.37 5.28 7.01
C ALA A 42 6.01 4.89 8.34
N GLN A 43 5.23 4.23 9.19
CA GLN A 43 5.77 3.67 10.40
C GLN A 43 6.67 2.50 9.97
N PRO A 44 8.01 2.59 10.16
CA PRO A 44 8.89 1.48 9.90
C PRO A 44 8.47 0.31 10.78
N THR A 45 8.43 -0.85 10.14
CA THR A 45 7.93 -2.12 10.67
C THR A 45 8.48 -2.44 12.06
N PRO A 46 7.65 -2.94 13.01
CA PRO A 46 8.21 -3.61 14.16
C PRO A 46 8.88 -4.91 13.67
N LYS A 47 10.19 -4.88 13.53
CA LYS A 47 11.00 -6.10 13.64
C LYS A 47 10.92 -6.52 15.11
N SER A 48 10.27 -7.66 15.36
CA SER A 48 10.07 -8.35 16.66
C SER A 48 8.72 -8.09 17.35
N GLY A 49 7.64 -8.59 16.76
CA GLY A 49 6.34 -8.73 17.43
C GLY A 49 5.26 -9.30 16.51
N THR A 50 4.42 -10.18 17.05
CA THR A 50 3.15 -10.55 16.38
C THR A 50 2.17 -9.38 16.54
N ASP A 51 1.55 -8.94 15.44
CA ASP A 51 0.61 -7.83 15.37
C ASP A 51 -0.81 -8.32 15.66
N HIS A 52 -1.31 -7.97 16.85
CA HIS A 52 -2.66 -8.29 17.29
C HIS A 52 -3.66 -7.14 17.10
N THR A 53 -3.31 -6.08 16.37
CA THR A 53 -4.14 -4.86 16.30
C THR A 53 -5.43 -5.04 15.49
N GLY A 54 -5.45 -5.97 14.55
CA GLY A 54 -6.58 -6.17 13.62
C GLY A 54 -6.69 -5.09 12.54
N LYS A 55 -5.66 -4.25 12.38
CA LYS A 55 -5.61 -3.22 11.34
C LYS A 55 -5.27 -3.82 9.96
N PRO A 56 -5.80 -3.26 8.87
CA PRO A 56 -5.43 -3.68 7.53
C PRO A 56 -3.99 -3.24 7.22
N ARG A 57 -3.33 -4.01 6.36
CA ARG A 57 -1.94 -3.76 5.95
C ARG A 57 -1.81 -3.95 4.44
N VAL A 58 -1.08 -3.05 3.80
CA VAL A 58 -0.79 -3.11 2.36
C VAL A 58 0.65 -3.57 2.15
N GLY A 59 0.84 -4.44 1.16
CA GLY A 59 2.15 -4.97 0.80
C GLY A 59 2.07 -5.87 -0.42
N LYS A 60 3.08 -6.71 -0.63
CA LYS A 60 3.05 -7.70 -1.72
C LYS A 60 2.64 -9.07 -1.20
N ALA A 61 1.79 -9.75 -1.96
CA ALA A 61 1.56 -11.17 -1.84
C ALA A 61 2.49 -11.94 -2.78
N SER A 62 2.80 -13.18 -2.40
CA SER A 62 3.18 -14.22 -3.35
C SER A 62 2.38 -15.50 -3.03
N PHE A 63 2.76 -16.63 -3.59
CA PHE A 63 2.14 -17.91 -3.28
C PHE A 63 3.17 -19.03 -3.19
N TYR A 64 2.82 -20.11 -2.51
CA TYR A 64 3.70 -21.26 -2.34
C TYR A 64 4.03 -21.94 -3.67
N HIS A 65 5.29 -22.32 -3.82
CA HIS A 65 5.68 -23.25 -4.87
C HIS A 65 5.20 -24.67 -4.52
N ASP A 66 4.79 -25.45 -5.53
CA ASP A 66 4.33 -26.85 -5.41
C ASP A 66 5.24 -27.76 -4.56
N ARG A 67 6.56 -27.50 -4.49
CA ARG A 67 7.50 -28.25 -3.64
C ARG A 67 7.23 -28.15 -2.14
N PHE A 68 6.39 -27.20 -1.71
CA PHE A 68 5.99 -27.04 -0.32
C PHE A 68 4.75 -27.88 0.03
N VAL A 69 4.02 -28.40 -0.96
CA VAL A 69 2.82 -29.21 -0.72
C VAL A 69 3.19 -30.46 0.06
N GLY A 70 2.42 -30.75 1.11
CA GLY A 70 2.65 -31.87 2.03
C GLY A 70 3.74 -31.62 3.08
N ARG A 71 4.47 -30.51 3.03
CA ARG A 71 5.44 -30.15 4.08
C ARG A 71 4.72 -29.54 5.29
N LYS A 72 5.24 -29.83 6.48
CA LYS A 72 4.70 -29.31 7.74
C LYS A 72 4.89 -27.78 7.83
N MET A 73 3.81 -27.06 8.06
CA MET A 73 3.77 -25.62 8.35
C MET A 73 4.02 -25.35 9.84
N ALA A 74 4.15 -24.08 10.23
CA ALA A 74 4.36 -23.66 11.61
C ALA A 74 3.23 -24.08 12.58
N ASN A 75 1.97 -24.18 12.11
CA ASN A 75 0.87 -24.74 12.90
C ASN A 75 0.97 -26.26 13.11
N GLY A 76 1.93 -26.92 12.45
CA GLY A 76 2.17 -28.34 12.52
C GLY A 76 1.35 -29.22 11.56
N LYS A 77 0.50 -28.65 10.72
CA LYS A 77 -0.24 -29.35 9.67
C LYS A 77 0.53 -29.34 8.34
N PRO A 78 0.34 -30.32 7.44
CA PRO A 78 0.88 -30.26 6.08
C PRO A 78 0.22 -29.13 5.26
N MET A 79 1.01 -28.39 4.48
CA MET A 79 0.50 -27.41 3.52
C MET A 79 -0.27 -28.12 2.41
N ARG A 80 -1.45 -27.60 2.05
CA ARG A 80 -2.28 -28.09 0.94
C ARG A 80 -2.45 -26.99 -0.10
N ALA A 81 -2.41 -27.37 -1.37
CA ALA A 81 -2.46 -26.38 -2.44
C ALA A 81 -3.87 -25.79 -2.61
N GLU A 82 -4.88 -26.59 -2.24
CA GLU A 82 -6.31 -26.36 -2.42
C GLU A 82 -6.99 -25.69 -1.22
N ASP A 83 -6.29 -25.58 -0.09
CA ASP A 83 -6.82 -25.01 1.15
C ASP A 83 -6.64 -23.48 1.19
N ASP A 84 -7.28 -22.82 2.14
CA ASP A 84 -7.18 -21.38 2.40
C ASP A 84 -5.95 -21.01 3.26
N ASN A 85 -4.94 -21.88 3.34
CA ASN A 85 -3.76 -21.64 4.17
C ASN A 85 -2.86 -20.52 3.62
N ALA A 86 -2.35 -19.67 4.51
CA ALA A 86 -1.42 -18.61 4.17
C ALA A 86 -0.29 -18.47 5.22
N ALA A 87 0.82 -17.84 4.83
CA ALA A 87 1.94 -17.50 5.70
C ALA A 87 1.98 -16.01 6.02
N SER A 88 2.28 -15.66 7.28
CA SER A 88 2.62 -14.27 7.65
C SER A 88 3.67 -14.23 8.76
N LEU A 89 4.63 -13.30 8.65
CA LEU A 89 5.64 -13.05 9.69
C LEU A 89 5.07 -12.30 10.88
N THR A 90 4.06 -11.46 10.64
CA THR A 90 3.57 -10.51 11.63
C THR A 90 2.20 -10.89 12.19
N LEU A 91 1.33 -11.54 11.41
CA LEU A 91 0.02 -11.94 11.95
C LEU A 91 0.13 -13.18 12.85
N PRO A 92 -0.69 -13.31 13.91
CA PRO A 92 -0.75 -14.53 14.71
C PRO A 92 -1.12 -15.76 13.86
N LEU A 93 -0.63 -16.94 14.26
CA LEU A 93 -1.18 -18.18 13.72
C LEU A 93 -2.63 -18.31 14.15
N GLY A 94 -3.49 -18.75 13.24
CA GLY A 94 -4.94 -18.82 13.42
C GLY A 94 -5.68 -17.53 13.09
N THR A 95 -5.00 -16.45 12.71
CA THR A 95 -5.68 -15.26 12.18
C THR A 95 -6.40 -15.60 10.88
N THR A 96 -7.69 -15.31 10.80
CA THR A 96 -8.41 -15.27 9.53
C THR A 96 -8.33 -13.86 8.95
N ALA A 97 -8.12 -13.73 7.65
CA ALA A 97 -7.97 -12.43 7.01
C ALA A 97 -8.56 -12.43 5.61
N ARG A 98 -9.16 -11.29 5.22
CA ARG A 98 -9.50 -11.02 3.83
C ARG A 98 -8.24 -10.49 3.13
N VAL A 99 -7.88 -11.13 2.01
CA VAL A 99 -6.79 -10.69 1.15
C VAL A 99 -7.39 -10.20 -0.15
N THR A 100 -7.17 -8.93 -0.46
CA THR A 100 -7.67 -8.30 -1.67
C THR A 100 -6.51 -7.95 -2.58
N ASN A 101 -6.52 -8.45 -3.81
CA ASN A 101 -5.60 -8.02 -4.85
C ASN A 101 -6.00 -6.63 -5.33
N LEU A 102 -5.08 -5.67 -5.17
CA LEU A 102 -5.34 -4.25 -5.47
C LEU A 102 -5.35 -3.96 -6.98
N GLU A 103 -4.82 -4.86 -7.81
CA GLU A 103 -4.86 -4.73 -9.27
C GLU A 103 -6.16 -5.28 -9.85
N THR A 104 -6.66 -6.41 -9.33
CA THR A 104 -7.86 -7.07 -9.86
C THR A 104 -9.15 -6.71 -9.11
N GLY A 105 -9.03 -6.19 -7.89
CA GLY A 105 -10.15 -5.96 -6.97
C GLY A 105 -10.75 -7.25 -6.39
N GLN A 106 -10.21 -8.42 -6.74
CA GLN A 106 -10.70 -9.71 -6.26
C GLN A 106 -10.17 -9.99 -4.85
N SER A 107 -10.95 -10.71 -4.04
CA SER A 107 -10.56 -11.05 -2.68
C SER A 107 -10.91 -12.48 -2.32
N THR A 108 -10.14 -13.04 -1.38
CA THR A 108 -10.41 -14.33 -0.74
C THR A 108 -10.18 -14.21 0.76
N VAL A 109 -10.74 -15.14 1.53
CA VAL A 109 -10.46 -15.27 2.96
C VAL A 109 -9.45 -16.40 3.14
N VAL A 110 -8.44 -16.15 3.96
CA VAL A 110 -7.38 -17.11 4.28
C VAL A 110 -7.19 -17.23 5.78
N THR A 111 -6.57 -18.34 6.19
CA THR A 111 -6.12 -18.59 7.55
C THR A 111 -4.60 -18.57 7.62
N ILE A 112 -4.03 -17.77 8.53
CA ILE A 112 -2.59 -17.72 8.76
C ILE A 112 -2.16 -18.97 9.51
N GLU A 113 -1.54 -19.91 8.81
CA GLU A 113 -1.17 -21.23 9.32
C GLU A 113 0.35 -21.45 9.32
N ASP A 114 1.12 -20.56 8.68
CA ASP A 114 2.58 -20.67 8.58
C ASP A 114 3.32 -19.33 8.80
N ARG A 115 4.66 -19.42 8.88
CA ARG A 115 5.58 -18.28 9.02
C ARG A 115 6.36 -18.03 7.74
N GLY A 116 6.47 -16.74 7.41
CA GLY A 116 7.04 -16.23 6.16
C GLY A 116 6.10 -15.13 5.63
N PRO A 117 6.35 -14.54 4.47
CA PRO A 117 7.57 -14.64 3.67
C PRO A 117 8.78 -13.99 4.35
N TYR A 118 9.95 -14.62 4.26
CA TYR A 118 11.23 -14.08 4.77
C TYR A 118 11.93 -13.17 3.75
N VAL A 119 11.15 -12.39 2.99
CA VAL A 119 11.63 -11.47 1.96
C VAL A 119 10.98 -10.13 2.18
N ASP A 120 11.81 -9.10 2.28
CA ASP A 120 11.36 -7.74 2.56
C ASP A 120 10.32 -7.26 1.53
N GLY A 121 9.29 -6.59 2.04
CA GLY A 121 8.20 -6.03 1.23
C GLY A 121 7.08 -7.03 0.88
N ARG A 122 7.25 -8.34 1.11
CA ARG A 122 6.14 -9.30 1.07
C ARG A 122 5.52 -9.46 2.45
N ILE A 123 4.19 -9.47 2.51
CA ILE A 123 3.45 -9.53 3.78
C ILE A 123 2.65 -10.82 3.95
N VAL A 124 2.41 -11.54 2.86
CA VAL A 124 1.67 -12.80 2.85
C VAL A 124 2.14 -13.71 1.72
N ASP A 125 2.24 -15.01 2.00
CA ASP A 125 2.34 -16.06 0.96
C ASP A 125 1.05 -16.90 1.00
N LEU A 126 0.35 -16.99 -0.12
CA LEU A 126 -0.92 -17.68 -0.26
C LEU A 126 -0.75 -19.13 -0.70
N SER A 127 -1.76 -19.97 -0.46
CA SER A 127 -1.89 -21.22 -1.22
C SER A 127 -2.07 -20.94 -2.72
N PRO A 128 -1.68 -21.86 -3.61
CA PRO A 128 -1.98 -21.78 -5.04
C PRO A 128 -3.46 -21.49 -5.32
N SER A 129 -4.39 -22.19 -4.66
CA SER A 129 -5.83 -21.96 -4.86
C SER A 129 -6.28 -20.57 -4.41
N SER A 130 -5.77 -20.08 -3.27
CA SER A 130 -6.09 -18.72 -2.80
C SER A 130 -5.50 -17.63 -3.70
N ALA A 131 -4.33 -17.87 -4.29
CA ALA A 131 -3.72 -16.95 -5.26
C ALA A 131 -4.57 -16.87 -6.54
N GLU A 132 -4.99 -18.02 -7.07
CA GLU A 132 -5.89 -18.09 -8.22
C GLU A 132 -7.22 -17.36 -7.94
N ALA A 133 -7.78 -17.49 -6.74
CA ALA A 133 -9.03 -16.85 -6.35
C ALA A 133 -8.98 -15.31 -6.34
N ILE A 134 -7.80 -14.71 -6.16
CA ILE A 134 -7.59 -13.25 -6.24
C ILE A 134 -7.01 -12.80 -7.58
N GLY A 135 -6.90 -13.72 -8.54
CA GLY A 135 -6.35 -13.46 -9.86
C GLY A 135 -4.83 -13.23 -9.88
N LEU A 136 -4.10 -13.78 -8.91
CA LEU A 136 -2.64 -13.82 -8.91
C LEU A 136 -2.17 -15.08 -9.64
N THR A 137 -1.61 -14.91 -10.85
CA THR A 137 -1.17 -16.03 -11.68
C THR A 137 0.30 -16.41 -11.44
N ARG A 138 0.68 -17.59 -11.94
CA ARG A 138 2.08 -18.05 -11.88
C ARG A 138 3.03 -17.15 -12.66
N GLU A 139 2.59 -16.55 -13.78
CA GLU A 139 3.41 -15.64 -14.58
C GLU A 139 3.67 -14.31 -13.85
N GLN A 140 2.69 -13.82 -13.09
CA GLN A 140 2.85 -12.61 -12.29
C GLN A 140 3.75 -12.85 -11.08
N GLY A 141 3.54 -13.96 -10.37
CA GLY A 141 4.32 -14.37 -9.19
C GLY A 141 4.09 -13.51 -7.93
N LEU A 142 3.83 -12.22 -8.10
CA LEU A 142 3.58 -11.24 -7.05
C LEU A 142 2.39 -10.36 -7.41
N ALA A 143 1.63 -9.93 -6.40
CA ALA A 143 0.60 -8.89 -6.55
C ALA A 143 0.63 -7.91 -5.37
N PRO A 144 0.33 -6.63 -5.57
CA PRO A 144 0.02 -5.73 -4.47
C PRO A 144 -1.31 -6.14 -3.85
N VAL A 145 -1.34 -6.31 -2.53
CA VAL A 145 -2.52 -6.72 -1.78
C VAL A 145 -2.76 -5.83 -0.57
N GLU A 146 -4.02 -5.73 -0.19
CA GLU A 146 -4.42 -5.41 1.17
C GLU A 146 -4.76 -6.69 1.93
N VAL A 147 -4.22 -6.85 3.13
CA VAL A 147 -4.56 -7.92 4.06
C VAL A 147 -5.29 -7.30 5.24
N ALA A 148 -6.58 -7.59 5.36
CA ALA A 148 -7.46 -7.10 6.41
C ALA A 148 -7.86 -8.25 7.36
N PRO A 149 -7.31 -8.30 8.60
CA PRO A 149 -7.68 -9.33 9.56
C PRO A 149 -9.18 -9.31 9.89
N ILE A 150 -9.81 -10.48 9.94
CA ILE A 150 -11.21 -10.69 10.33
C ILE A 150 -11.25 -11.12 11.80
N GLU A 151 -10.55 -12.20 12.13
CA GLU A 151 -10.39 -12.70 13.50
C GLU A 151 -8.92 -12.78 13.86
N VAL A 152 -8.55 -12.23 15.02
CA VAL A 152 -7.18 -12.15 15.51
C VAL A 152 -7.10 -12.83 16.88
N PRO A 153 -6.46 -14.01 16.97
CA PRO A 153 -6.20 -14.66 18.25
C PRO A 153 -5.33 -13.76 19.14
N LEU A 154 -5.72 -13.61 20.41
CA LEU A 154 -4.98 -12.88 21.42
C LEU A 154 -4.19 -13.83 22.34
N PRO A 155 -3.10 -13.36 22.98
CA PRO A 155 -2.29 -14.20 23.88
C PRO A 155 -3.05 -14.78 25.08
N ASP A 156 -4.16 -14.16 25.48
CA ASP A 156 -5.04 -14.64 26.57
C ASP A 156 -6.04 -15.72 26.12
N GLY A 157 -5.98 -16.13 24.85
CA GLY A 157 -6.87 -17.14 24.27
C GLY A 157 -8.20 -16.58 23.75
N THR A 158 -8.46 -15.29 23.90
CA THR A 158 -9.64 -14.64 23.32
C THR A 158 -9.41 -14.29 21.84
N VAL A 159 -10.48 -13.93 21.14
CA VAL A 159 -10.43 -13.52 19.73
C VAL A 159 -10.87 -12.06 19.61
N LYS A 160 -10.07 -11.25 18.91
CA LYS A 160 -10.40 -9.88 18.55
C LYS A 160 -10.91 -9.81 17.11
N MET A 161 -12.01 -9.11 16.90
CA MET A 161 -12.47 -8.77 15.55
C MET A 161 -11.59 -7.67 14.93
N GLY A 162 -11.15 -7.88 13.70
CA GLY A 162 -10.36 -6.94 12.91
C GLY A 162 -11.18 -6.20 11.85
N ALA A 163 -10.52 -5.32 11.10
CA ALA A 163 -11.14 -4.46 10.10
C ALA A 163 -11.78 -5.23 8.92
N GLY A 164 -11.34 -6.45 8.64
CA GLY A 164 -11.87 -7.28 7.56
C GLY A 164 -13.29 -7.80 7.82
N ALA A 165 -13.79 -7.72 9.05
CA ALA A 165 -15.14 -8.19 9.42
C ALA A 165 -16.27 -7.26 8.95
N ALA A 166 -15.96 -6.04 8.49
CA ALA A 166 -16.94 -5.01 8.17
C ALA A 166 -17.35 -4.94 6.68
N ASN A 167 -16.79 -5.79 5.81
CA ASN A 167 -16.93 -5.73 4.35
C ASN A 167 -17.40 -7.05 3.73
#